data_AF-A0A7C8ZYA4-F1
#
_entry.id   AF-A0A7C8ZYA4-F1
#
_cell.length_a   1.000
_cell.length_b   1.000
_cell.length_c   1.000
_cell.angle_alpha   90.00
_cell.angle_beta   90.00
_cell.angle_gamma   90.00
#
_symmetry.space_group_name_H-M   'P 1'
#
loop_
_entity.id
_entity.type
_entity.pdbx_description
1 polymer ?
#
loop_
_entity_poly.entity_id
_entity_poly.type
_entity_poly.pdbx_seq_one_letter_code
_entity_poly.pdbx_strand_id
1 'polypeptide(L)'
;LPPPHPPPLLFFTTSTAPPLDPNVLVFLPPNSLSLSLSLTKGFFINPFHIRFSNPQIPYHLFMNLLRSSFIFSNPKFPRNPFSLLIKPVVEKMEVEVKLRLPDSAAHQSLSSILSPFFQKTHFQHNFFFDGALSELSSRRAILRIRFYGVDPGTAERCVLSLKAKAVIVNGVSRVEEDEEELDPSMGRAIWSDPNLIGSGESRILKRVREEFGVKEESGYVCVGGFKNVRGVYDWNGLKLEVDETLFDFGTSYEVECESSEPHKAKEMIEGLLKQNGIPYSNSIMSKFAIFRAGQLPPMAGE
;
A
#
# COMPACT_ATOMS: atom_id res chain seq x y z
N LEU A 1 -11.01 60.48 -21.64
CA LEU A 1 -9.95 60.37 -20.60
C LEU A 1 -9.20 59.07 -20.86
N PRO A 2 -7.93 59.12 -21.28
CA PRO A 2 -7.12 57.90 -21.44
C PRO A 2 -6.69 57.36 -20.05
N PRO A 3 -6.43 56.05 -19.92
CA PRO A 3 -5.93 55.47 -18.67
C PRO A 3 -4.47 55.91 -18.41
N PRO A 4 -4.05 56.02 -17.14
CA PRO A 4 -2.73 56.53 -16.78
C PRO A 4 -1.60 55.52 -17.06
N HIS A 5 -0.48 56.04 -17.53
CA HIS A 5 0.79 55.33 -17.70
C HIS A 5 1.37 54.82 -16.35
N PRO A 6 2.09 53.68 -16.34
CA PRO A 6 2.85 53.25 -15.17
C PRO A 6 4.19 54.03 -15.02
N PRO A 7 4.65 54.32 -13.78
CA PRO A 7 5.97 54.93 -13.52
C PRO A 7 7.13 53.90 -13.55
N PRO A 8 8.40 54.37 -13.60
CA PRO A 8 9.49 53.65 -14.26
C PRO A 8 10.28 52.66 -13.39
N LEU A 9 10.94 51.73 -14.09
CA LEU A 9 11.97 50.81 -13.58
C LEU A 9 13.17 51.57 -12.98
N LEU A 10 13.51 51.25 -11.73
CA LEU A 10 14.74 51.67 -11.07
C LEU A 10 15.86 50.65 -11.35
N PHE A 11 16.85 51.08 -12.12
CA PHE A 11 18.18 50.48 -12.16
C PHE A 11 19.02 51.05 -11.00
N PHE A 12 19.66 50.18 -10.22
CA PHE A 12 20.81 50.56 -9.40
C PHE A 12 22.03 49.77 -9.87
N THR A 13 23.06 50.49 -10.31
CA THR A 13 24.39 49.96 -10.58
C THR A 13 25.36 50.32 -9.47
N THR A 14 26.35 49.43 -9.32
CA THR A 14 27.70 49.58 -8.73
C THR A 14 27.84 49.81 -7.22
N SER A 15 28.45 48.84 -6.55
CA SER A 15 29.70 49.12 -5.81
C SER A 15 30.50 47.83 -5.57
N THR A 16 31.77 47.90 -5.92
CA THR A 16 32.83 46.90 -5.88
C THR A 16 33.62 46.96 -4.57
N ALA A 17 33.88 45.82 -3.91
CA ALA A 17 35.02 45.59 -2.99
C ALA A 17 35.19 44.07 -2.74
N PRO A 18 36.35 43.60 -2.23
CA PRO A 18 37.42 42.90 -2.95
C PRO A 18 37.40 41.36 -2.79
N PRO A 19 38.23 40.61 -3.54
CA PRO A 19 38.23 39.14 -3.50
C PRO A 19 38.84 38.60 -2.19
N LEU A 20 38.18 37.59 -1.60
CA LEU A 20 38.72 36.80 -0.49
C LEU A 20 39.72 35.78 -1.05
N ASP A 21 40.94 35.83 -0.52
CA ASP A 21 42.07 34.93 -0.78
C ASP A 21 41.74 33.49 -0.32
N PRO A 22 41.76 32.47 -1.19
CA PRO A 22 41.45 31.10 -0.82
C PRO A 22 42.73 30.31 -0.59
N ASN A 23 43.58 30.72 0.35
CA ASN A 23 44.77 29.95 0.71
C ASN A 23 45.02 29.93 2.22
N VAL A 24 44.28 29.09 2.94
CA VAL A 24 44.77 28.54 4.21
C VAL A 24 45.44 27.20 3.89
N LEU A 25 46.75 27.24 3.70
CA LEU A 25 47.59 26.06 3.55
C LEU A 25 47.82 25.44 4.93
N VAL A 26 47.09 24.36 5.25
CA VAL A 26 47.40 23.51 6.41
C VAL A 26 48.44 22.49 5.98
N PHE A 27 49.66 22.61 6.47
CA PHE A 27 50.68 21.57 6.31
C PHE A 27 50.25 20.33 7.10
N LEU A 28 50.04 19.21 6.40
CA LEU A 28 49.84 17.89 7.01
C LEU A 28 51.01 16.97 6.63
N PRO A 29 51.45 16.09 7.53
CA PRO A 29 52.52 15.13 7.26
C PRO A 29 52.12 14.14 6.14
N PRO A 30 53.08 13.53 5.44
CA PRO A 30 52.80 12.68 4.29
C PRO A 30 52.17 11.37 4.80
N ASN A 31 50.83 11.32 4.83
CA ASN A 31 49.94 10.14 4.80
C ASN A 31 48.53 10.43 5.38
N SER A 32 47.98 11.64 5.20
CA SER A 32 46.58 11.94 5.55
C SER A 32 45.67 12.04 4.33
N LEU A 33 44.52 11.36 4.37
CA LEU A 33 43.42 11.52 3.43
C LEU A 33 42.71 12.87 3.70
N SER A 34 42.62 13.74 2.69
CA SER A 34 41.85 14.98 2.78
C SER A 34 40.41 14.77 2.30
N LEU A 35 39.42 15.12 3.12
CA LEU A 35 38.02 15.22 2.72
C LEU A 35 37.68 16.71 2.53
N SER A 36 37.27 17.11 1.33
CA SER A 36 36.84 18.48 1.01
C SER A 36 35.32 18.50 0.90
N LEU A 37 34.66 19.37 1.68
CA LEU A 37 33.23 19.65 1.62
C LEU A 37 33.04 21.07 1.08
N SER A 38 32.48 21.20 -0.12
CA SER A 38 32.04 22.49 -0.67
C SER A 38 30.54 22.64 -0.43
N LEU A 39 30.16 23.65 0.36
CA LEU A 39 28.77 24.06 0.55
C LEU A 39 28.41 25.12 -0.49
N THR A 40 27.76 24.72 -1.57
CA THR A 40 27.07 25.66 -2.47
C THR A 40 25.60 25.79 -2.06
N LYS A 41 25.15 27.03 -1.83
CA LYS A 41 23.75 27.37 -1.60
C LYS A 41 22.92 27.07 -2.85
N GLY A 42 21.85 26.30 -2.69
CA GLY A 42 20.71 26.27 -3.61
C GLY A 42 20.55 24.97 -4.41
N PHE A 43 19.41 24.31 -4.16
CA PHE A 43 18.70 23.35 -5.02
C PHE A 43 19.35 21.98 -5.38
N PHE A 44 18.55 20.93 -5.12
CA PHE A 44 18.70 19.51 -5.48
C PHE A 44 19.83 18.70 -4.81
N ILE A 45 19.42 17.79 -3.91
CA ILE A 45 20.23 16.64 -3.48
C ILE A 45 19.94 15.49 -4.46
N ASN A 46 20.93 15.08 -5.23
CA ASN A 46 20.97 13.78 -5.92
C ASN A 46 22.20 13.02 -5.39
N PRO A 47 22.22 11.67 -5.42
CA PRO A 47 23.04 10.88 -4.52
C PRO A 47 24.53 10.93 -4.86
N PHE A 48 25.32 10.83 -3.79
CA PHE A 48 26.78 10.80 -3.72
C PHE A 48 27.47 10.09 -4.89
N HIS A 49 28.34 10.82 -5.60
CA HIS A 49 29.37 10.24 -6.45
C HIS A 49 30.71 10.26 -5.68
N ILE A 50 31.11 9.12 -5.12
CA ILE A 50 32.47 8.95 -4.58
C ILE A 50 33.38 8.56 -5.75
N ARG A 51 34.31 9.44 -6.14
CA ARG A 51 35.43 9.09 -7.03
C ARG A 51 36.66 8.83 -6.19
N PHE A 52 37.18 7.61 -6.26
CA PHE A 52 38.50 7.27 -5.70
C PHE A 52 39.59 7.57 -6.73
N SER A 53 40.62 8.29 -6.30
CA SER A 53 41.80 8.61 -7.12
C SER A 53 42.98 7.65 -6.88
N ASN A 54 42.72 6.38 -6.52
CA ASN A 54 43.76 5.34 -6.50
C ASN A 54 43.16 3.91 -6.50
N PRO A 55 43.45 3.03 -7.49
CA PRO A 55 42.76 1.74 -7.64
C PRO A 55 43.38 0.55 -6.88
N GLN A 56 44.21 0.77 -5.85
CA GLN A 56 44.87 -0.35 -5.13
C GLN A 56 44.74 -0.31 -3.61
N ILE A 57 43.52 -0.31 -3.08
CA ILE A 57 43.28 -0.65 -1.66
C ILE A 57 42.40 -1.90 -1.59
N PRO A 58 42.90 -3.03 -1.06
CA PRO A 58 42.10 -4.25 -0.89
C PRO A 58 40.91 -4.01 0.06
N TYR A 59 39.72 -4.49 -0.34
CA TYR A 59 38.44 -4.34 0.37
C TYR A 59 38.47 -4.71 1.87
N HIS A 60 39.35 -5.64 2.25
CA HIS A 60 39.53 -6.06 3.65
C HIS A 60 40.17 -4.98 4.55
N LEU A 61 41.01 -4.08 4.02
CA LEU A 61 41.58 -2.97 4.80
C LEU A 61 40.53 -1.88 5.07
N PHE A 62 39.61 -1.66 4.13
CA PHE A 62 38.52 -0.69 4.25
C PHE A 62 37.53 -1.07 5.36
N MET A 63 37.16 -2.35 5.46
CA MET A 63 36.25 -2.84 6.49
C MET A 63 36.86 -2.81 7.90
N ASN A 64 38.19 -2.92 8.02
CA ASN A 64 38.88 -2.81 9.30
C ASN A 64 39.02 -1.36 9.78
N LEU A 65 39.17 -0.38 8.86
CA LEU A 65 39.18 1.03 9.22
C LEU A 65 37.82 1.50 9.76
N LEU A 66 36.71 1.07 9.12
CA LEU A 66 35.34 1.33 9.58
C LEU A 66 35.02 0.70 10.96
N ARG A 67 35.66 -0.44 11.27
CA ARG A 67 35.52 -1.10 12.60
C ARG A 67 36.39 -0.46 13.68
N SER A 68 37.52 0.17 13.33
CA SER A 68 38.44 0.77 14.32
C SER A 68 38.09 2.19 14.76
N SER A 69 37.16 2.88 14.08
CA SER A 69 36.81 4.28 14.39
C SER A 69 35.72 4.46 15.47
N PHE A 70 35.30 3.38 16.15
CA PHE A 70 34.30 3.43 17.22
C PHE A 70 34.87 3.05 18.59
N ILE A 71 36.05 3.53 18.96
CA ILE A 71 36.46 3.60 20.37
C ILE A 71 37.19 4.91 20.61
N PHE A 72 36.44 5.96 20.93
CA PHE A 72 36.92 7.07 21.74
C PHE A 72 35.85 7.42 22.75
N SER A 73 36.10 6.97 23.98
CA SER A 73 35.33 7.31 25.17
C SER A 73 35.70 8.74 25.60
N ASN A 74 34.74 9.66 25.60
CA ASN A 74 34.81 10.85 26.44
C ASN A 74 33.40 11.24 26.92
N PRO A 75 33.15 11.36 28.23
CA PRO A 75 31.82 11.61 28.77
C PRO A 75 31.60 13.11 28.87
N LYS A 76 30.63 13.63 28.11
CA LYS A 76 29.88 14.90 28.34
C LYS A 76 29.35 15.41 27.01
N PHE A 77 28.24 14.85 26.53
CA PHE A 77 27.22 15.58 25.76
C PHE A 77 25.90 14.78 25.85
N PRO A 78 24.75 15.45 25.92
CA PRO A 78 23.48 14.83 26.25
C PRO A 78 22.97 13.97 25.09
N ARG A 79 22.27 12.89 25.47
CA ARG A 79 21.70 11.89 24.58
C ARG A 79 20.77 12.54 23.56
N ASN A 80 21.00 12.16 22.31
CA ASN A 80 20.17 12.40 21.14
C ASN A 80 18.70 12.00 21.41
N PRO A 81 17.68 12.87 21.22
CA PRO A 81 16.26 12.51 21.38
C PRO A 81 15.61 12.03 20.08
N PHE A 82 16.39 11.63 19.07
CA PHE A 82 15.88 11.02 17.84
C PHE A 82 16.14 9.51 17.82
N SER A 83 15.58 8.79 18.80
CA SER A 83 15.11 7.43 18.53
C SER A 83 13.64 7.55 18.11
N LEU A 84 13.42 8.06 16.90
CA LEU A 84 12.17 7.80 16.20
C LEU A 84 12.11 6.29 16.02
N LEU A 85 11.36 5.67 16.91
CA LEU A 85 10.99 4.27 16.88
C LEU A 85 10.20 4.08 15.59
N ILE A 86 10.90 3.78 14.49
CA ILE A 86 10.28 3.24 13.28
C ILE A 86 9.69 1.91 13.74
N LYS A 87 8.39 1.92 14.07
CA LYS A 87 7.65 0.69 14.27
C LYS A 87 7.80 -0.11 12.97
N PRO A 88 8.26 -1.35 13.01
CA PRO A 88 8.32 -2.17 11.81
C PRO A 88 6.92 -2.23 11.19
N VAL A 89 6.85 -1.98 9.87
CA VAL A 89 5.65 -2.18 9.08
C VAL A 89 5.24 -3.64 9.28
N VAL A 90 4.08 -3.87 9.91
CA VAL A 90 3.55 -5.23 10.01
C VAL A 90 2.79 -5.50 8.73
N GLU A 91 3.51 -5.79 7.66
CA GLU A 91 2.92 -6.49 6.52
C GLU A 91 2.50 -7.86 7.05
N LYS A 92 1.19 -8.11 7.10
CA LYS A 92 0.68 -9.41 7.50
C LYS A 92 0.42 -10.19 6.21
N MET A 93 0.99 -11.39 6.14
CA MET A 93 0.52 -12.37 5.16
C MET A 93 -0.88 -12.81 5.57
N GLU A 94 -1.90 -12.29 4.89
CA GLU A 94 -3.26 -12.79 5.01
C GLU A 94 -3.36 -14.13 4.27
N VAL A 95 -3.94 -15.13 4.93
CA VAL A 95 -4.14 -16.46 4.38
C VAL A 95 -5.58 -16.86 4.61
N GLU A 96 -6.30 -17.07 3.52
CA GLU A 96 -7.74 -17.35 3.55
C GLU A 96 -8.09 -18.52 2.61
N VAL A 97 -9.08 -19.31 3.02
CA VAL A 97 -9.78 -20.24 2.13
C VAL A 97 -10.77 -19.43 1.31
N LYS A 98 -10.88 -19.69 0.01
CA LYS A 98 -11.85 -19.07 -0.90
C LYS A 98 -12.49 -20.14 -1.79
N LEU A 99 -13.77 -20.38 -1.59
CA LEU A 99 -14.57 -21.28 -2.42
C LEU A 99 -15.69 -20.50 -3.10
N ARG A 100 -15.96 -20.83 -4.35
CA ARG A 100 -17.04 -20.23 -5.14
C ARG A 100 -18.27 -21.11 -5.12
N LEU A 101 -19.42 -20.50 -4.87
CA LEU A 101 -20.75 -21.12 -5.02
C LEU A 101 -21.30 -20.77 -6.42
N PRO A 102 -21.98 -21.70 -7.10
CA PRO A 102 -22.40 -21.49 -8.49
C PRO A 102 -23.45 -20.41 -8.67
N ASP A 103 -24.39 -20.30 -7.73
CA ASP A 103 -25.59 -19.50 -7.89
C ASP A 103 -26.18 -19.05 -6.54
N SER A 104 -27.25 -18.26 -6.63
CA SER A 104 -27.99 -17.74 -5.49
C SER A 104 -28.67 -18.84 -4.66
N ALA A 105 -29.03 -19.97 -5.26
CA ALA A 105 -29.65 -21.08 -4.55
C ALA A 105 -28.64 -21.77 -3.63
N ALA A 106 -27.44 -22.06 -4.12
CA ALA A 106 -26.34 -22.59 -3.32
C ALA A 106 -25.93 -21.65 -2.19
N HIS A 107 -25.85 -20.34 -2.49
CA HIS A 107 -25.63 -19.29 -1.47
C HIS A 107 -26.73 -19.30 -0.40
N GLN A 108 -28.00 -19.25 -0.79
CA GLN A 108 -29.12 -19.25 0.14
C GLN A 108 -29.18 -20.52 1.00
N SER A 109 -28.93 -21.69 0.41
CA SER A 109 -28.85 -22.96 1.14
C SER A 109 -27.76 -22.92 2.20
N LEU A 110 -26.56 -22.44 1.87
CA LEU A 110 -25.47 -22.30 2.82
C LEU A 110 -25.83 -21.33 3.96
N SER A 111 -26.34 -20.14 3.62
CA SER A 111 -26.76 -19.14 4.60
C SER A 111 -27.86 -19.67 5.53
N SER A 112 -28.80 -20.47 5.03
CA SER A 112 -29.84 -21.11 5.84
C SER A 112 -29.26 -22.12 6.83
N ILE A 113 -28.30 -22.96 6.41
CA ILE A 113 -27.61 -23.92 7.29
C ILE A 113 -26.80 -23.19 8.35
N LEU A 114 -26.12 -22.10 7.98
CA LEU A 114 -25.29 -21.32 8.89
C LEU A 114 -26.09 -20.36 9.78
N SER A 115 -27.40 -20.21 9.58
CA SER A 115 -28.23 -19.26 10.32
C SER A 115 -28.13 -19.34 11.85
N PRO A 116 -27.97 -20.53 12.50
CA PRO A 116 -27.77 -20.60 13.96
C PRO A 116 -26.45 -19.98 14.44
N PHE A 117 -25.49 -19.77 13.54
CA PHE A 117 -24.15 -19.27 13.81
C PHE A 117 -23.95 -17.81 13.37
N PHE A 118 -25.03 -17.18 12.89
CA PHE A 118 -25.00 -15.83 12.34
C PHE A 118 -24.57 -14.80 13.38
N GLN A 119 -23.67 -13.92 12.98
CA GLN A 119 -23.19 -12.81 13.80
C GLN A 119 -23.73 -11.48 13.29
N LYS A 120 -23.51 -11.18 12.01
CA LYS A 120 -23.84 -9.88 11.41
C LYS A 120 -23.76 -9.91 9.89
N THR A 121 -24.40 -8.92 9.28
CA THR A 121 -24.28 -8.61 7.86
C THR A 121 -23.51 -7.31 7.66
N HIS A 122 -22.55 -7.31 6.74
CA HIS A 122 -21.84 -6.12 6.29
C HIS A 122 -22.23 -5.77 4.85
N PHE A 123 -22.74 -4.56 4.66
CA PHE A 123 -22.88 -3.94 3.34
C PHE A 123 -21.59 -3.20 3.02
N GLN A 124 -20.94 -3.58 1.92
CA GLN A 124 -19.62 -3.09 1.56
C GLN A 124 -19.67 -2.47 0.16
N HIS A 125 -19.10 -1.27 0.03
CA HIS A 125 -18.80 -0.65 -1.27
C HIS A 125 -17.29 -0.57 -1.42
N ASN A 126 -16.76 -1.30 -2.39
CA ASN A 126 -15.31 -1.40 -2.61
C ASN A 126 -14.95 -0.53 -3.81
N PHE A 127 -14.19 0.54 -3.59
CA PHE A 127 -13.64 1.40 -4.63
C PHE A 127 -12.13 1.19 -4.73
N PHE A 128 -11.62 1.15 -5.95
CA PHE A 128 -10.24 0.84 -6.23
C PHE A 128 -9.56 2.01 -6.91
N PHE A 129 -8.26 2.16 -6.65
CA PHE A 129 -7.46 3.26 -7.14
C PHE A 129 -6.15 2.75 -7.70
N ASP A 130 -5.64 3.44 -8.71
CA ASP A 130 -4.34 3.18 -9.32
C ASP A 130 -3.71 4.51 -9.75
N GLY A 131 -2.44 4.50 -10.12
CA GLY A 131 -1.86 5.61 -10.86
C GLY A 131 -2.41 5.63 -12.29
N ALA A 132 -2.40 6.80 -12.93
CA ALA A 132 -2.93 6.98 -14.27
C ALA A 132 -2.24 6.08 -15.34
N LEU A 133 -1.04 5.58 -15.05
CA LEU A 133 -0.28 4.67 -15.91
C LEU A 133 -0.31 3.21 -15.42
N SER A 134 -1.25 2.88 -14.53
CA SER A 134 -1.41 1.54 -13.93
C SER A 134 -0.21 1.08 -13.11
N GLU A 135 0.47 1.99 -12.42
CA GLU A 135 1.68 1.75 -11.65
C GLU A 135 1.50 0.67 -10.58
N LEU A 136 0.38 0.66 -9.85
CA LEU A 136 0.11 -0.36 -8.82
C LEU A 136 -0.21 -1.70 -9.48
N SER A 137 -1.12 -1.71 -10.47
CA SER A 137 -1.50 -2.94 -11.17
C SER A 137 -0.31 -3.60 -11.87
N SER A 138 0.59 -2.83 -12.48
CA SER A 138 1.81 -3.33 -13.13
C SER A 138 2.73 -4.10 -12.17
N ARG A 139 2.60 -3.83 -10.88
CA ARG A 139 3.34 -4.45 -9.78
C ARG A 139 2.51 -5.39 -8.93
N ARG A 140 1.33 -5.79 -9.43
CA ARG A 140 0.39 -6.69 -8.74
C ARG A 140 0.00 -6.17 -7.35
N ALA A 141 -0.23 -4.86 -7.25
CA ALA A 141 -0.76 -4.20 -6.07
C ALA A 141 -2.14 -3.61 -6.34
N ILE A 142 -2.94 -3.53 -5.29
CA ILE A 142 -4.33 -3.10 -5.33
C ILE A 142 -4.53 -2.15 -4.14
N LEU A 143 -4.83 -0.90 -4.42
CA LEU A 143 -5.29 0.07 -3.41
C LEU A 143 -6.81 0.10 -3.41
N ARG A 144 -7.41 -0.13 -2.24
CA ARG A 144 -8.86 -0.18 -2.09
C ARG A 144 -9.32 0.65 -0.89
N ILE A 145 -10.34 1.46 -1.11
CA ILE A 145 -11.16 2.06 -0.07
C ILE A 145 -12.47 1.28 0.01
N ARG A 146 -12.79 0.79 1.20
CA ARG A 146 -14.05 0.08 1.49
C ARG A 146 -14.89 0.89 2.45
N PHE A 147 -16.09 1.27 2.01
CA PHE A 147 -17.11 1.85 2.89
C PHE A 147 -18.04 0.76 3.42
N TYR A 148 -18.36 0.84 4.72
CA TYR A 148 -19.34 -0.02 5.38
C TYR A 148 -20.65 0.73 5.57
N GLY A 149 -21.72 0.24 4.95
CA GLY A 149 -23.04 0.86 4.96
C GLY A 149 -23.80 0.61 3.66
N VAL A 150 -25.10 0.93 3.66
CA VAL A 150 -25.96 0.80 2.46
C VAL A 150 -25.57 1.84 1.41
N ASP A 151 -25.14 3.03 1.85
CA ASP A 151 -24.72 4.14 1.00
C ASP A 151 -23.30 4.61 1.41
N PRO A 152 -22.32 4.67 0.49
CA PRO A 152 -20.99 5.21 0.79
C PRO A 152 -21.03 6.69 1.23
N GLY A 153 -22.03 7.46 0.79
CA GLY A 153 -22.23 8.87 1.16
C GLY A 153 -22.48 9.06 2.66
N THR A 154 -23.10 8.07 3.31
CA THR A 154 -23.46 8.11 4.74
C THR A 154 -22.73 7.05 5.56
N ALA A 155 -21.75 6.34 4.99
CA ALA A 155 -21.01 5.30 5.69
C ALA A 155 -20.26 5.87 6.90
N GLU A 156 -20.42 5.20 8.05
CA GLU A 156 -19.80 5.56 9.33
C GLU A 156 -18.43 4.91 9.52
N ARG A 157 -18.09 3.92 8.70
CA ARG A 157 -16.80 3.22 8.75
C ARG A 157 -16.22 3.08 7.35
N CYS A 158 -14.91 3.33 7.24
CA CYS A 158 -14.16 3.29 6.01
C CYS A 158 -12.80 2.65 6.27
N VAL A 159 -12.43 1.66 5.46
CA VAL A 159 -11.14 0.96 5.58
C VAL A 159 -10.33 1.18 4.32
N LEU A 160 -9.08 1.61 4.49
CA LEU A 160 -8.09 1.68 3.44
C LEU A 160 -7.25 0.41 3.48
N SER A 161 -7.02 -0.20 2.33
CA SER A 161 -6.27 -1.45 2.21
C SER A 161 -5.33 -1.40 1.01
N LEU A 162 -4.10 -1.85 1.21
CA LEU A 162 -3.13 -2.13 0.16
C LEU A 162 -2.83 -3.62 0.16
N LYS A 163 -3.28 -4.31 -0.88
CA LYS A 163 -2.99 -5.73 -1.11
C LYS A 163 -1.92 -5.85 -2.20
N ALA A 164 -0.90 -6.66 -1.98
CA ALA A 164 0.18 -6.89 -2.94
C ALA A 164 0.54 -8.38 -3.06
N LYS A 165 1.09 -8.76 -4.22
CA LYS A 165 1.65 -10.11 -4.48
C LYS A 165 0.66 -11.26 -4.21
N ALA A 166 -0.64 -11.04 -4.44
CA ALA A 166 -1.67 -12.04 -4.21
C ALA A 166 -1.44 -13.30 -5.06
N VAL A 167 -1.58 -14.47 -4.43
CA VAL A 167 -1.52 -15.79 -5.06
C VAL A 167 -2.69 -16.63 -4.57
N ILE A 168 -3.45 -17.20 -5.50
CA ILE A 168 -4.55 -18.13 -5.20
C ILE A 168 -4.24 -19.46 -5.85
N VAL A 169 -4.15 -20.52 -5.04
CA VAL A 169 -3.91 -21.89 -5.52
C VAL A 169 -4.81 -22.84 -4.75
N ASN A 170 -5.57 -23.67 -5.49
CA ASN A 170 -6.45 -24.69 -4.93
C ASN A 170 -7.40 -24.15 -3.84
N GLY A 171 -7.98 -22.97 -4.07
CA GLY A 171 -8.94 -22.34 -3.15
C GLY A 171 -8.30 -21.80 -1.87
N VAL A 172 -6.98 -21.63 -1.83
CA VAL A 172 -6.27 -20.94 -0.74
C VAL A 172 -5.58 -19.71 -1.31
N SER A 173 -5.97 -18.54 -0.82
CA SER A 173 -5.39 -17.25 -1.16
C SER A 173 -4.35 -16.86 -0.13
N ARG A 174 -3.23 -16.30 -0.60
CA ARG A 174 -2.17 -15.71 0.20
C ARG A 174 -1.86 -14.34 -0.37
N VAL A 175 -1.91 -13.31 0.47
CA VAL A 175 -1.70 -11.94 0.03
C VAL A 175 -0.95 -11.16 1.10
N GLU A 176 0.01 -10.33 0.68
CA GLU A 176 0.56 -9.31 1.56
C GLU A 176 -0.51 -8.24 1.69
N GLU A 177 -1.07 -8.11 2.89
CA GLU A 177 -2.07 -7.09 3.15
C GLU A 177 -1.63 -6.16 4.27
N ASP A 178 -1.94 -4.90 4.02
CA ASP A 178 -1.86 -3.82 4.96
C ASP A 178 -3.21 -3.10 4.98
N GLU A 179 -3.88 -3.06 6.12
CA GLU A 179 -5.16 -2.36 6.31
C GLU A 179 -5.07 -1.33 7.45
N GLU A 180 -5.79 -0.23 7.30
CA GLU A 180 -6.03 0.71 8.38
C GLU A 180 -7.41 1.38 8.25
N GLU A 181 -7.98 1.74 9.40
CA GLU A 181 -9.19 2.57 9.44
C GLU A 181 -8.86 3.96 8.88
N LEU A 182 -9.71 4.43 7.97
CA LEU A 182 -9.63 5.75 7.38
C LEU A 182 -10.88 6.52 7.82
N ASP A 183 -10.72 7.81 8.15
CA ASP A 183 -11.88 8.66 8.40
C ASP A 183 -12.83 8.64 7.17
N PRO A 184 -14.14 8.33 7.32
CA PRO A 184 -15.04 8.23 6.19
C PRO A 184 -15.15 9.51 5.35
N SER A 185 -14.97 10.69 5.96
CA SER A 185 -14.99 11.95 5.20
C SER A 185 -13.75 12.07 4.32
N MET A 186 -12.58 11.66 4.81
CA MET A 186 -11.36 11.55 4.00
C MET A 186 -11.51 10.51 2.88
N GLY A 187 -12.10 9.35 3.19
CA GLY A 187 -12.38 8.33 2.17
C GLY A 187 -13.25 8.88 1.04
N ARG A 188 -14.32 9.62 1.37
CA ARG A 188 -15.19 10.27 0.38
C ARG A 188 -14.47 11.37 -0.40
N ALA A 189 -13.61 12.14 0.25
CA ALA A 189 -12.78 13.15 -0.40
C ALA A 189 -11.86 12.51 -1.45
N ILE A 190 -11.14 11.43 -1.10
CA ILE A 190 -10.30 10.68 -2.04
C ILE A 190 -11.13 10.06 -3.16
N TRP A 191 -12.32 9.55 -2.85
CA TRP A 191 -13.20 9.01 -3.89
C TRP A 191 -13.63 10.08 -4.90
N SER A 192 -13.89 11.30 -4.43
CA SER A 192 -14.22 12.45 -5.29
C SER A 192 -13.02 13.02 -6.04
N ASP A 193 -11.85 13.06 -5.40
CA ASP A 193 -10.59 13.53 -5.98
C ASP A 193 -9.45 12.55 -5.61
N PRO A 194 -9.15 11.58 -6.49
CA PRO A 194 -8.12 10.59 -6.26
C PRO A 194 -6.72 11.18 -6.01
N ASN A 195 -6.44 12.40 -6.48
CA ASN A 195 -5.11 13.00 -6.31
C ASN A 195 -4.78 13.33 -4.85
N LEU A 196 -5.78 13.35 -3.97
CA LEU A 196 -5.57 13.46 -2.51
C LEU A 196 -4.77 12.27 -1.93
N ILE A 197 -4.67 11.15 -2.65
CA ILE A 197 -3.73 10.05 -2.31
C ILE A 197 -2.28 10.57 -2.29
N GLY A 198 -1.93 11.49 -3.20
CA GLY A 198 -0.61 12.11 -3.35
C GLY A 198 -0.16 12.91 -2.11
N SER A 199 -1.10 13.48 -1.37
CA SER A 199 -0.83 14.32 -0.20
C SER A 199 -1.31 13.70 1.12
N GLY A 200 -1.83 12.48 1.08
CA GLY A 200 -2.43 11.84 2.26
C GLY A 200 -1.39 11.45 3.32
N GLU A 201 -1.73 11.68 4.59
CA GLU A 201 -0.83 11.41 5.73
C GLU A 201 -0.91 9.97 6.27
N SER A 202 -1.90 9.20 5.79
CA SER A 202 -2.08 7.79 6.14
C SER A 202 -0.81 6.99 5.82
N ARG A 203 -0.55 5.97 6.64
CA ARG A 203 0.64 5.11 6.48
C ARG A 203 0.58 4.33 5.17
N ILE A 204 -0.59 3.81 4.81
CA ILE A 204 -0.78 3.12 3.54
C ILE A 204 -0.60 4.09 2.37
N LEU A 205 -1.16 5.30 2.42
CA LEU A 205 -1.01 6.28 1.33
C LEU A 205 0.46 6.71 1.15
N LYS A 206 1.19 6.92 2.24
CA LYS A 206 2.66 7.15 2.21
C LYS A 206 3.38 6.01 1.52
N ARG A 207 3.07 4.77 1.93
CA ARG A 207 3.64 3.56 1.35
C ARG A 207 3.35 3.45 -0.15
N VAL A 208 2.13 3.76 -0.59
CA VAL A 208 1.78 3.77 -2.02
C VAL A 208 2.69 4.72 -2.80
N ARG A 209 2.89 5.94 -2.30
CA ARG A 209 3.75 6.94 -2.95
C ARG A 209 5.21 6.51 -3.01
N GLU A 210 5.74 6.09 -1.86
CA GLU A 210 7.16 5.77 -1.71
C GLU A 210 7.52 4.47 -2.44
N GLU A 211 6.68 3.44 -2.37
CA GLU A 211 6.98 2.14 -2.94
C GLU A 211 6.63 2.06 -4.43
N PHE A 212 5.54 2.69 -4.89
CA PHE A 212 5.04 2.53 -6.26
C PHE A 212 5.37 3.72 -7.17
N GLY A 213 5.73 4.88 -6.60
CA GLY A 213 6.30 5.99 -7.35
C GLY A 213 5.35 6.62 -8.36
N VAL A 214 4.04 6.67 -8.05
CA VAL A 214 3.06 7.38 -8.89
C VAL A 214 3.45 8.86 -8.93
N LYS A 215 3.71 9.34 -10.14
CA LYS A 215 4.21 10.70 -10.37
C LYS A 215 3.10 11.72 -10.15
N GLU A 216 3.43 12.82 -9.46
CA GLU A 216 2.47 13.91 -9.18
C GLU A 216 1.83 14.46 -10.45
N GLU A 217 2.56 14.50 -11.57
CA GLU A 217 2.04 15.02 -12.85
C GLU A 217 1.06 14.05 -13.55
N SER A 218 1.17 12.75 -13.27
CA SER A 218 0.28 11.71 -13.82
C SER A 218 -0.96 11.54 -12.95
N GLY A 219 -0.78 11.68 -11.64
CA GLY A 219 -1.85 11.61 -10.66
C GLY A 219 -2.42 10.21 -10.48
N TYR A 220 -3.48 10.17 -9.68
CA TYR A 220 -4.22 8.95 -9.36
C TYR A 220 -5.58 8.96 -10.04
N VAL A 221 -6.13 7.77 -10.25
CA VAL A 221 -7.47 7.59 -10.81
C VAL A 221 -8.26 6.60 -9.97
N CYS A 222 -9.56 6.84 -9.86
CA CYS A 222 -10.51 5.83 -9.39
C CYS A 222 -10.79 4.88 -10.55
N VAL A 223 -10.44 3.59 -10.40
CA VAL A 223 -10.66 2.57 -11.44
C VAL A 223 -12.05 1.94 -11.36
N GLY A 224 -12.93 2.48 -10.51
CA GLY A 224 -14.28 2.00 -10.26
C GLY A 224 -14.37 1.07 -9.04
N GLY A 225 -15.46 0.32 -8.95
CA GLY A 225 -15.76 -0.48 -7.78
C GLY A 225 -16.95 -1.41 -7.95
N PHE A 226 -17.26 -2.13 -6.87
CA PHE A 226 -18.40 -3.04 -6.81
C PHE A 226 -18.95 -3.16 -5.39
N LYS A 227 -20.17 -3.67 -5.27
CA LYS A 227 -20.85 -3.89 -3.99
C LYS A 227 -20.64 -5.33 -3.53
N ASN A 228 -20.58 -5.53 -2.22
CA ASN A 228 -20.54 -6.86 -1.61
C ASN A 228 -21.43 -6.88 -0.36
N VAL A 229 -22.29 -7.89 -0.25
CA VAL A 229 -23.04 -8.19 0.95
C VAL A 229 -22.39 -9.40 1.62
N ARG A 230 -21.92 -9.23 2.85
CA ARG A 230 -21.18 -10.25 3.58
C ARG A 230 -21.95 -10.69 4.81
N GLY A 231 -22.38 -11.95 4.85
CA GLY A 231 -22.83 -12.61 6.07
C GLY A 231 -21.62 -13.15 6.84
N VAL A 232 -21.52 -12.84 8.13
CA VAL A 232 -20.45 -13.35 9.00
C VAL A 232 -21.03 -14.36 9.98
N TYR A 233 -20.38 -15.52 10.08
CA TYR A 233 -20.83 -16.65 10.89
C TYR A 233 -19.69 -17.22 11.72
N ASP A 234 -19.95 -17.54 12.99
CA ASP A 234 -18.97 -18.21 13.86
C ASP A 234 -19.35 -19.70 13.98
N TRP A 235 -18.75 -20.52 13.12
CA TRP A 235 -19.09 -21.93 12.93
C TRP A 235 -17.89 -22.83 13.23
N ASN A 236 -18.05 -23.74 14.19
CA ASN A 236 -17.05 -24.78 14.50
C ASN A 236 -15.63 -24.23 14.76
N GLY A 237 -15.55 -23.09 15.46
CA GLY A 237 -14.29 -22.39 15.75
C GLY A 237 -13.70 -21.61 14.57
N LEU A 238 -14.38 -21.58 13.43
CA LEU A 238 -14.03 -20.80 12.24
C LEU A 238 -14.93 -19.56 12.13
N LYS A 239 -14.37 -18.49 11.58
CA LYS A 239 -15.14 -17.32 11.15
C LYS A 239 -15.35 -17.42 9.65
N LEU A 240 -16.56 -17.77 9.25
CA LEU A 240 -16.94 -17.86 7.85
C LEU A 240 -17.53 -16.53 7.38
N GLU A 241 -17.10 -16.10 6.20
CA GLU A 241 -17.65 -14.95 5.50
C GLU A 241 -18.32 -15.46 4.22
N VAL A 242 -19.64 -15.36 4.15
CA VAL A 242 -20.42 -15.74 2.96
C VAL A 242 -20.76 -14.47 2.20
N ASP A 243 -20.25 -14.37 0.98
CA ASP A 243 -20.27 -13.17 0.17
C ASP A 243 -21.24 -13.30 -1.01
N GLU A 244 -22.04 -12.26 -1.20
CA GLU A 244 -22.76 -11.94 -2.43
C GLU A 244 -22.16 -10.67 -3.03
N THR A 245 -21.38 -10.83 -4.10
CA THR A 245 -20.70 -9.73 -4.79
C THR A 245 -21.45 -9.33 -6.03
N LEU A 246 -21.89 -8.07 -6.08
CA LEU A 246 -22.66 -7.51 -7.17
C LEU A 246 -21.75 -6.68 -8.09
N PHE A 247 -21.45 -7.22 -9.27
CA PHE A 247 -20.82 -6.51 -10.37
C PHE A 247 -21.88 -6.03 -11.37
N ASP A 248 -21.52 -5.08 -12.24
CA ASP A 248 -22.42 -4.60 -13.30
C ASP A 248 -22.76 -5.69 -14.34
N PHE A 249 -21.89 -6.70 -14.46
CA PHE A 249 -22.00 -7.81 -15.41
C PHE A 249 -22.51 -9.12 -14.77
N GLY A 250 -22.93 -9.09 -13.50
CA GLY A 250 -23.51 -10.25 -12.81
C GLY A 250 -23.11 -10.37 -11.34
N THR A 251 -23.67 -11.37 -10.68
CA THR A 251 -23.44 -11.64 -9.25
C THR A 251 -22.54 -12.86 -9.07
N SER A 252 -21.57 -12.77 -8.16
CA SER A 252 -20.73 -13.90 -7.75
C SER A 252 -20.95 -14.22 -6.28
N TYR A 253 -20.88 -15.50 -5.94
CA TYR A 253 -21.09 -16.00 -4.60
C TYR A 253 -19.86 -16.74 -4.11
N GLU A 254 -19.37 -16.41 -2.91
CA GLU A 254 -18.18 -17.02 -2.35
C GLU A 254 -18.35 -17.32 -0.86
N VAL A 255 -17.62 -18.31 -0.35
CA VAL A 255 -17.38 -18.48 1.09
C VAL A 255 -15.89 -18.37 1.35
N GLU A 256 -15.55 -17.49 2.30
CA GLU A 256 -14.19 -17.16 2.69
C GLU A 256 -13.96 -17.50 4.18
N CYS A 257 -12.73 -17.84 4.53
CA CYS A 257 -12.31 -18.05 5.93
C CYS A 257 -10.82 -17.76 6.08
N GLU A 258 -10.47 -16.66 6.76
CA GLU A 258 -9.08 -16.42 7.20
C GLU A 258 -8.68 -17.49 8.22
N SER A 259 -7.52 -18.12 8.06
CA SER A 259 -7.06 -19.16 8.98
C SER A 259 -5.54 -19.34 8.94
N SER A 260 -4.94 -19.58 10.11
CA SER A 260 -3.55 -20.06 10.22
C SER A 260 -3.41 -21.53 9.81
N GLU A 261 -4.50 -22.30 9.77
CA GLU A 261 -4.55 -23.70 9.33
C GLU A 261 -5.44 -23.84 8.07
N PRO A 262 -5.11 -23.21 6.93
CA PRO A 262 -6.03 -23.06 5.80
C PRO A 262 -6.48 -24.39 5.18
N HIS A 263 -5.62 -25.41 5.17
CA HIS A 263 -5.96 -26.72 4.62
C HIS A 263 -7.02 -27.44 5.46
N LYS A 264 -6.91 -27.36 6.79
CA LYS A 264 -7.88 -27.94 7.74
C LYS A 264 -9.20 -27.17 7.72
N ALA A 265 -9.12 -25.84 7.73
CA ALA A 265 -10.31 -24.99 7.58
C ALA A 265 -11.04 -25.30 6.27
N LYS A 266 -10.30 -25.43 5.16
CA LYS A 266 -10.85 -25.81 3.86
C LYS A 266 -11.53 -27.16 3.89
N GLU A 267 -10.88 -28.19 4.44
CA GLU A 267 -11.47 -29.53 4.56
C GLU A 267 -12.79 -29.50 5.35
N MET A 268 -12.84 -28.74 6.45
CA MET A 268 -14.05 -28.57 7.25
C MET A 268 -15.19 -27.90 6.45
N ILE A 269 -14.88 -26.81 5.74
CA ILE A 269 -15.87 -26.09 4.92
C ILE A 269 -16.34 -26.97 3.76
N GLU A 270 -15.43 -27.64 3.06
CA GLU A 270 -15.76 -28.59 2.00
C GLU A 270 -16.64 -29.74 2.50
N GLY A 271 -16.37 -30.24 3.72
CA GLY A 271 -17.17 -31.27 4.38
C GLY A 271 -18.59 -30.79 4.66
N LEU A 272 -18.74 -29.56 5.19
CA LEU A 272 -20.05 -28.92 5.39
C LEU A 272 -20.83 -28.82 4.07
N LEU A 273 -20.19 -28.34 3.01
CA LEU A 273 -20.83 -28.18 1.70
C LEU A 273 -21.25 -29.54 1.10
N LYS A 274 -20.35 -30.53 1.12
CA LYS A 274 -20.61 -31.89 0.62
C LYS A 274 -21.75 -32.58 1.38
N GLN A 275 -21.76 -32.51 2.70
CA GLN A 275 -22.79 -33.14 3.55
C GLN A 275 -24.19 -32.58 3.30
N ASN A 276 -24.28 -31.32 2.88
CA ASN A 276 -25.54 -30.64 2.61
C ASN A 276 -25.87 -30.57 1.10
N GLY A 277 -25.11 -31.26 0.25
CA GLY A 277 -25.35 -31.28 -1.20
C GLY A 277 -25.18 -29.92 -1.88
N ILE A 278 -24.37 -29.02 -1.31
CA ILE A 278 -24.13 -27.68 -1.87
C ILE A 278 -22.97 -27.76 -2.85
N PRO A 279 -23.20 -27.48 -4.15
CA PRO A 279 -22.13 -27.44 -5.14
C PRO A 279 -21.17 -26.27 -4.88
N TYR A 280 -19.88 -26.48 -5.13
CA TYR A 280 -18.85 -25.45 -5.03
C TYR A 280 -17.65 -25.77 -5.92
N SER A 281 -16.79 -24.78 -6.11
CA SER A 281 -15.47 -24.94 -6.72
C SER A 281 -14.43 -24.10 -5.98
N ASN A 282 -13.14 -24.35 -6.23
CA ASN A 282 -12.09 -23.45 -5.74
C ASN A 282 -12.19 -22.11 -6.48
N SER A 283 -12.15 -20.98 -5.75
CA SER A 283 -11.97 -19.69 -6.41
C SER A 283 -10.60 -19.65 -7.10
N ILE A 284 -10.57 -19.28 -8.37
CA ILE A 284 -9.35 -19.15 -9.19
C ILE A 284 -8.92 -17.70 -9.41
N MET A 285 -9.79 -16.75 -9.07
CA MET A 285 -9.58 -15.31 -9.24
C MET A 285 -10.07 -14.59 -7.98
N SER A 286 -9.45 -13.45 -7.66
CA SER A 286 -9.99 -12.55 -6.63
C SER A 286 -11.17 -11.74 -7.17
N LYS A 287 -12.03 -11.23 -6.29
CA LYS A 287 -13.13 -10.32 -6.67
C LYS A 287 -12.65 -9.12 -7.50
N PHE A 288 -11.48 -8.56 -7.18
CA PHE A 288 -10.87 -7.47 -7.97
C PHE A 288 -10.44 -7.95 -9.37
N ALA A 289 -9.84 -9.14 -9.48
CA ALA A 289 -9.48 -9.69 -10.79
C ALA A 289 -10.73 -9.95 -11.65
N ILE A 290 -11.83 -10.43 -11.05
CA ILE A 290 -13.12 -10.61 -11.74
C ILE A 290 -13.66 -9.25 -12.20
N PHE A 291 -13.68 -8.25 -11.32
CA PHE A 291 -14.08 -6.88 -11.64
C PHE A 291 -13.31 -6.32 -12.85
N ARG A 292 -11.98 -6.45 -12.83
CA ARG A 292 -11.11 -5.96 -13.93
C ARG A 292 -11.29 -6.73 -15.23
N ALA A 293 -11.66 -8.00 -15.17
CA ALA A 293 -11.95 -8.81 -16.36
C ALA A 293 -13.28 -8.44 -17.03
N GLY A 294 -14.21 -7.80 -16.32
CA GLY A 294 -15.50 -7.39 -16.87
C GLY A 294 -16.46 -8.54 -17.16
N GLN A 295 -16.18 -9.74 -16.65
CA GLN A 295 -16.99 -10.93 -16.86
C GLN A 295 -16.82 -11.92 -15.69
N LEU A 296 -17.84 -12.71 -15.42
CA LEU A 296 -17.77 -13.78 -14.43
C LEU A 296 -16.87 -14.92 -14.95
N PRO A 297 -16.03 -15.54 -14.09
CA PRO A 297 -15.28 -16.71 -14.49
C PRO A 297 -16.23 -17.89 -14.78
N PRO A 298 -15.87 -18.82 -15.67
CA PRO A 298 -16.61 -20.07 -15.82
C PRO A 298 -16.60 -20.86 -14.51
N MET A 299 -17.61 -21.69 -14.28
CA MET A 299 -17.55 -22.65 -13.17
C MET A 299 -16.55 -23.75 -13.51
N ALA A 300 -15.75 -24.18 -12.53
CA ALA A 300 -14.82 -25.28 -12.77
C ALA A 300 -15.62 -26.57 -13.06
N GLY A 301 -15.55 -27.06 -14.30
CA GLY A 301 -16.29 -28.23 -14.76
C GLY A 301 -17.21 -28.01 -15.97
N GLU A 302 -17.29 -26.77 -16.48
CA GLU A 302 -17.86 -26.43 -17.80
C GLU A 302 -16.79 -26.31 -18.89
#